data_AF-A0A2E7LNP9-F1
#
_entry.id   AF-A0A2E7LNP9-F1
#
_cell.length_a   1.000
_cell.length_b   1.000
_cell.length_c   1.000
_cell.angle_alpha   90.00
_cell.angle_beta   90.00
_cell.angle_gamma   90.00
#
_symmetry.space_group_name_H-M   'P 1'
#
loop_
_entity.id
_entity.type
_entity.pdbx_description
1 polymer ?
#
loop_
_entity_poly.entity_id
_entity_poly.type
_entity_poly.pdbx_seq_one_letter_code
_entity_poly.pdbx_strand_id
1 'polypeptide(L)'
;MRLIAHRGNFCGRIKGEENKPEYILSAIREGYDAEVDVWLQDGIYLGHDYPEYECDLDFLLKNHSRLWIHCKNVHALNHLSEIPSLNVFWHEKDAYTLTSQGFIWTYPHQKVCDKSVIVAKNSKYLKFQDCYGVCSDNLV
;
A
#
# COMPACT_ATOMS: atom_id res chain seq x y z
N MET A 1 -9.75 2.70 -12.50
CA MET A 1 -8.97 1.68 -11.77
C MET A 1 -7.61 2.26 -11.41
N ARG A 2 -7.25 2.27 -10.13
CA ARG A 2 -5.91 2.65 -9.65
C ARG A 2 -4.94 1.49 -9.81
N LEU A 3 -3.72 1.78 -10.22
CA LEU A 3 -2.61 0.81 -10.24
C LEU A 3 -1.67 1.16 -9.09
N ILE A 4 -1.47 0.21 -8.18
CA ILE A 4 -0.79 0.42 -6.91
C ILE A 4 0.45 -0.48 -6.89
N ALA A 5 1.63 0.14 -6.79
CA ALA A 5 2.90 -0.55 -6.74
C ALA A 5 3.07 -1.16 -5.34
N HIS A 6 3.09 -2.48 -5.26
CA HIS A 6 3.22 -3.19 -3.99
C HIS A 6 4.62 -2.97 -3.43
N ARG A 7 4.73 -2.25 -2.29
CA ARG A 7 6.02 -1.84 -1.69
C ARG A 7 6.93 -1.08 -2.65
N GLY A 8 6.36 -0.41 -3.65
CA GLY A 8 7.08 0.28 -4.73
C GLY A 8 7.39 -0.56 -5.97
N ASN A 9 7.12 -1.86 -5.97
CA ASN A 9 7.34 -2.70 -7.14
C ASN A 9 6.31 -2.41 -8.23
N PHE A 10 6.76 -1.93 -9.40
CA PHE A 10 5.89 -1.71 -10.56
C PHE A 10 6.35 -2.46 -11.83
N CYS A 11 7.61 -2.90 -11.91
CA CYS A 11 8.16 -3.66 -13.04
C CYS A 11 8.72 -5.02 -12.59
N GLY A 12 8.00 -5.70 -11.70
CA GLY A 12 8.45 -6.91 -11.04
C GLY A 12 9.07 -6.64 -9.68
N ARG A 13 9.15 -7.70 -8.88
CA ARG A 13 9.63 -7.62 -7.49
C ARG A 13 11.14 -7.41 -7.43
N ILE A 14 11.58 -6.33 -6.80
CA ILE A 14 12.99 -6.07 -6.48
C ILE A 14 13.16 -6.10 -4.96
N LYS A 15 13.45 -7.29 -4.41
CA LYS A 15 13.41 -7.54 -2.95
C LYS A 15 14.23 -6.53 -2.13
N GLY A 16 15.37 -6.07 -2.61
CA GLY A 16 16.25 -5.14 -1.89
C GLY A 16 15.85 -3.66 -1.96
N GLU A 17 14.82 -3.31 -2.75
CA GLU A 17 14.33 -1.93 -2.88
C GLU A 17 12.92 -1.76 -2.31
N GLU A 18 12.25 -2.84 -1.88
CA GLU A 18 10.91 -2.79 -1.30
C GLU A 18 10.86 -1.79 -0.13
N ASN A 19 9.82 -0.97 -0.08
CA ASN A 19 9.59 0.04 0.96
C ASN A 19 10.64 1.15 1.08
N LYS A 20 11.69 1.16 0.25
CA LYS A 20 12.69 2.23 0.26
C LYS A 20 12.08 3.54 -0.26
N PRO A 21 12.20 4.67 0.46
CA PRO A 21 11.52 5.93 0.10
C PRO A 21 11.74 6.38 -1.35
N GLU A 22 12.96 6.30 -1.87
CA GLU A 22 13.27 6.71 -3.24
C GLU A 22 12.62 5.82 -4.30
N TYR A 23 12.47 4.52 -3.99
CA TYR A 23 11.82 3.56 -4.87
C TYR A 23 10.31 3.76 -4.89
N ILE A 24 9.69 4.00 -3.72
CA ILE A 24 8.28 4.41 -3.63
C ILE A 24 8.03 5.67 -4.46
N LEU A 25 8.87 6.70 -4.31
CA LEU A 25 8.74 7.93 -5.08
C LEU A 25 8.96 7.71 -6.58
N SER A 26 9.77 6.72 -6.97
CA SER A 26 9.91 6.37 -8.39
C SER A 26 8.61 5.82 -8.97
N ALA A 27 7.92 4.91 -8.27
CA ALA A 27 6.61 4.41 -8.69
C ALA A 27 5.57 5.53 -8.81
N ILE A 28 5.56 6.46 -7.83
CA ILE A 28 4.66 7.61 -7.84
C ILE A 28 4.95 8.54 -9.04
N ARG A 29 6.22 8.78 -9.36
CA ARG A 29 6.63 9.58 -10.54
C ARG A 29 6.22 8.94 -11.86
N GLU A 30 6.24 7.62 -11.95
CA GLU A 30 5.74 6.86 -13.11
C GLU A 30 4.20 6.88 -13.22
N GLY A 31 3.50 7.49 -12.26
CA GLY A 31 2.05 7.69 -12.29
C GLY A 31 1.24 6.64 -11.53
N TYR A 32 1.91 5.69 -10.88
CA TYR A 32 1.28 4.70 -10.02
C TYR A 32 0.97 5.28 -8.63
N ASP A 33 0.02 4.69 -7.93
CA ASP A 33 -0.06 4.81 -6.47
C ASP A 33 0.92 3.78 -5.86
N ALA A 34 1.20 3.83 -4.56
CA ALA A 34 2.10 2.87 -3.91
C ALA A 34 1.53 2.38 -2.58
N GLU A 35 1.65 1.07 -2.33
CA GLU A 35 1.44 0.50 -1.01
C GLU A 35 2.78 0.48 -0.26
N VAL A 36 2.73 0.80 1.03
CA VAL A 36 3.90 0.85 1.91
C VAL A 36 3.59 0.18 3.24
N ASP A 37 4.52 -0.65 3.71
CA ASP A 37 4.49 -1.27 5.03
C ASP A 37 5.10 -0.29 6.06
N VAL A 38 4.33 0.15 7.06
CA VAL A 38 4.74 1.17 8.04
C VAL A 38 4.72 0.64 9.47
N TRP A 39 5.81 0.87 10.18
CA TRP A 39 5.98 0.62 11.61
C TRP A 39 6.07 1.95 12.36
N LEU A 40 5.58 1.97 13.60
CA LEU A 40 5.83 3.05 14.54
C LEU A 40 6.48 2.50 15.80
N GLN A 41 7.66 2.98 16.12
CA GLN A 41 8.41 2.63 17.34
C GLN A 41 8.84 3.93 18.04
N ASP A 42 10.13 4.16 18.18
CA ASP A 42 10.74 5.45 18.53
C ASP A 42 10.75 6.45 17.35
N GLY A 43 10.57 5.96 16.14
CA GLY A 43 10.35 6.72 14.91
C GLY A 43 9.35 6.03 13.99
N ILE A 44 9.12 6.63 12.81
CA ILE A 44 8.34 6.00 11.73
C ILE A 44 9.32 5.28 10.81
N TYR A 45 9.03 4.02 10.50
CA TYR A 45 9.87 3.21 9.63
C TYR A 45 9.06 2.54 8.54
N LEU A 46 9.62 2.46 7.33
CA LEU A 46 9.11 1.65 6.25
C LEU A 46 9.82 0.29 6.22
N GLY A 47 9.10 -0.80 5.93
CA GLY A 47 9.73 -2.12 5.76
C GLY A 47 8.75 -3.27 5.96
N HIS A 48 9.01 -4.39 5.29
CA HIS A 48 8.03 -5.50 5.24
C HIS A 48 8.06 -6.40 6.48
N ASP A 49 9.19 -7.06 6.69
CA ASP A 49 9.37 -8.03 7.78
C ASP A 49 9.85 -7.34 9.07
N TYR A 50 10.54 -6.20 8.92
CA TYR A 50 11.13 -5.40 9.99
C TYR A 50 11.07 -3.90 9.65
N PRO A 51 11.15 -2.99 10.64
CA PRO A 51 11.34 -1.55 10.39
C PRO A 51 12.74 -1.30 9.81
N GLU A 52 12.84 -1.02 8.51
CA GLU A 52 14.13 -0.99 7.79
C GLU A 52 14.59 0.43 7.45
N TYR A 53 13.69 1.24 6.88
CA TYR A 53 14.00 2.59 6.41
C TYR A 53 13.33 3.60 7.32
N GLU A 54 14.11 4.35 8.10
CA GLU A 54 13.58 5.48 8.86
C GLU A 54 12.98 6.51 7.90
N CYS A 55 11.80 7.01 8.23
CA CYS A 55 11.12 8.03 7.47
C CYS A 55 10.43 9.02 8.40
N ASP A 56 10.07 10.18 7.87
CA ASP A 56 9.34 11.20 8.60
C ASP A 56 7.84 11.15 8.30
N LEU A 57 7.03 11.67 9.22
CA LEU A 57 5.59 11.83 8.99
C LEU A 57 5.33 12.70 7.74
N ASP A 58 6.23 13.64 7.49
CA ASP A 58 6.27 14.53 6.35
C ASP A 58 6.26 13.77 5.01
N PHE A 59 7.01 12.66 4.88
CA PHE A 59 6.96 11.79 3.70
C PHE A 59 5.55 11.23 3.47
N LEU A 60 4.90 10.73 4.53
CA LEU A 60 3.54 10.18 4.44
C LEU A 60 2.53 11.26 4.06
N LEU A 61 2.63 12.44 4.68
CA LEU A 61 1.73 13.58 4.42
C LEU A 61 1.90 14.15 3.01
N LYS A 62 3.15 14.35 2.55
CA LYS A 62 3.43 14.88 1.19
C LYS A 62 2.89 13.95 0.10
N ASN A 63 2.86 12.64 0.36
CA ASN A 63 2.45 11.63 -0.61
C ASN A 63 1.07 11.00 -0.31
N HIS A 64 0.31 11.51 0.66
CA HIS A 64 -0.92 10.88 1.18
C HIS A 64 -1.94 10.49 0.09
N SER A 65 -2.11 11.33 -0.94
CA SER A 65 -3.06 11.08 -2.04
C SER A 65 -2.68 9.92 -2.95
N ARG A 66 -1.47 9.38 -2.81
CA ARG A 66 -0.88 8.29 -3.60
C ARG A 66 -0.45 7.09 -2.77
N LEU A 67 -0.47 7.19 -1.44
CA LEU A 67 -0.03 6.12 -0.55
C LEU A 67 -1.19 5.29 0.00
N TRP A 68 -0.97 3.98 0.04
CA TRP A 68 -1.78 2.98 0.73
C TRP A 68 -0.94 2.45 1.89
N ILE A 69 -1.28 2.83 3.11
CA ILE A 69 -0.42 2.63 4.27
C ILE A 69 -0.85 1.37 5.02
N HIS A 70 -0.09 0.30 4.84
CA HIS A 70 -0.24 -0.94 5.57
C HIS A 70 0.50 -0.83 6.91
N CYS A 71 -0.23 -0.61 8.00
CA CYS A 71 0.34 -0.57 9.33
C CYS A 71 0.78 -1.97 9.78
N LYS A 72 2.02 -2.09 10.26
CA LYS A 72 2.65 -3.36 10.66
C LYS A 72 2.72 -3.59 12.16
N ASN A 73 2.44 -2.56 12.96
CA ASN A 73 2.17 -2.71 14.39
C ASN A 73 0.99 -1.84 14.86
N VAL A 74 0.43 -2.19 16.02
CA VAL A 74 -0.75 -1.50 16.58
C VAL A 74 -0.46 -0.02 16.86
N HIS A 75 0.79 0.32 17.17
CA HIS A 75 1.21 1.71 17.36
C HIS A 75 1.04 2.54 16.08
N ALA A 76 1.49 2.02 14.93
CA ALA A 76 1.31 2.67 13.64
C ALA A 76 -0.19 2.81 13.30
N LEU A 77 -0.97 1.75 13.50
CA LEU A 77 -2.40 1.78 13.22
C LEU A 77 -3.13 2.81 14.08
N ASN A 78 -2.88 2.81 15.40
CA ASN A 78 -3.52 3.74 16.33
C ASN A 78 -3.16 5.19 16.00
N HIS A 79 -1.87 5.50 15.81
CA HIS A 79 -1.45 6.88 15.61
C HIS A 79 -1.76 7.42 14.21
N LEU A 80 -1.52 6.64 13.15
CA LEU A 80 -1.71 7.13 11.78
C LEU A 80 -3.19 7.17 11.37
N SER A 81 -4.06 6.38 12.01
CA SER A 81 -5.51 6.45 11.77
C SER A 81 -6.17 7.72 12.33
N GLU A 82 -5.52 8.40 13.27
CA GLU A 82 -5.98 9.70 13.79
C GLU A 82 -5.77 10.84 12.77
N ILE A 83 -5.01 10.61 11.71
CA ILE A 83 -4.68 11.61 10.67
C ILE A 83 -5.63 11.44 9.48
N PRO A 84 -6.66 12.30 9.31
CA PRO A 84 -7.77 12.02 8.38
C PRO A 84 -7.39 12.01 6.90
N SER A 85 -6.23 12.58 6.54
CA SER A 85 -5.74 12.59 5.15
C SER A 85 -5.03 11.31 4.74
N LEU A 86 -4.61 10.46 5.70
CA LEU A 86 -3.91 9.22 5.42
C LEU A 86 -4.88 8.09 5.09
N ASN A 87 -4.48 7.21 4.18
CA ASN A 87 -5.22 5.99 3.86
C ASN A 87 -4.52 4.78 4.49
N VAL A 88 -4.78 4.59 5.78
CA VAL A 88 -4.22 3.50 6.57
C VAL A 88 -5.12 2.28 6.63
N PHE A 89 -4.53 1.11 6.79
CA PHE A 89 -5.20 -0.16 7.03
C PHE A 89 -4.26 -1.18 7.68
N TRP A 90 -4.84 -2.24 8.24
CA TRP A 90 -4.12 -3.41 8.74
C TRP A 90 -4.67 -4.66 8.07
N HIS A 91 -3.81 -5.52 7.55
CA HIS A 91 -4.26 -6.84 7.14
C HIS A 91 -3.14 -7.87 7.24
N GLU A 92 -3.50 -9.13 7.45
CA GLU A 92 -2.57 -10.24 7.29
C GLU A 92 -3.12 -11.22 6.25
N LYS A 93 -4.08 -12.04 6.68
CA LYS A 93 -4.75 -13.06 5.84
C LYS A 93 -6.26 -12.87 5.82
N ASP A 94 -6.71 -11.67 6.20
CA ASP A 94 -8.10 -11.26 6.20
C ASP A 94 -8.64 -11.31 4.77
N ALA A 95 -9.83 -11.91 4.59
CA ALA A 95 -10.47 -11.94 3.28
C ALA A 95 -10.74 -10.52 2.74
N TYR A 96 -11.11 -9.61 3.65
CA TYR A 96 -11.38 -8.21 3.38
C TYR A 96 -10.95 -7.36 4.57
N THR A 97 -10.33 -6.23 4.28
CA THR A 97 -10.01 -5.17 5.26
C THR A 97 -10.58 -3.85 4.76
N LEU A 98 -11.24 -3.09 5.63
CA LEU A 98 -11.63 -1.71 5.33
C LEU A 98 -10.46 -0.77 5.61
N THR A 99 -10.12 0.08 4.65
CA THR A 99 -9.17 1.17 4.89
C THR A 99 -9.87 2.36 5.55
N SER A 100 -9.10 3.21 6.23
CA SER A 100 -9.61 4.45 6.83
C SER A 100 -10.31 5.40 5.85
N GLN A 101 -10.01 5.32 4.56
CA GLN A 101 -10.70 6.07 3.50
C GLN A 101 -11.90 5.33 2.88
N GLY A 102 -12.31 4.20 3.45
CA GLY A 102 -13.51 3.46 3.05
C GLY A 102 -13.34 2.55 1.84
N PHE A 103 -12.12 2.22 1.44
CA PHE A 103 -11.84 1.22 0.39
C PHE A 103 -11.72 -0.17 0.98
N ILE A 104 -11.99 -1.20 0.17
CA ILE A 104 -11.97 -2.60 0.63
C ILE A 104 -10.72 -3.28 0.09
N TRP A 105 -9.67 -3.36 0.91
CA TRP A 105 -8.49 -4.16 0.60
C TRP A 105 -8.89 -5.64 0.56
N THR A 106 -8.84 -6.23 -0.62
CA THR A 106 -9.47 -7.52 -0.94
C THR A 106 -8.39 -8.56 -1.19
N TYR A 107 -8.38 -9.63 -0.39
CA TYR A 107 -7.43 -10.73 -0.53
C TYR A 107 -7.63 -11.44 -1.88
N PRO A 108 -6.58 -12.08 -2.45
CA PRO A 108 -6.73 -12.80 -3.71
C PRO A 108 -7.87 -13.84 -3.67
N HIS A 109 -8.52 -14.03 -4.83
CA HIS A 109 -9.59 -15.02 -5.05
C HIS A 109 -10.90 -14.80 -4.29
N GLN A 110 -11.11 -13.59 -3.75
CA GLN A 110 -12.36 -13.18 -3.13
C GLN A 110 -13.33 -12.55 -4.16
N LYS A 111 -14.60 -12.37 -3.75
CA LYS A 111 -15.56 -11.62 -4.55
C LYS A 111 -15.19 -10.14 -4.53
N VAL A 112 -15.32 -9.48 -5.66
CA VAL A 112 -14.95 -8.06 -5.80
C VAL A 112 -16.18 -7.18 -6.01
N CYS A 113 -16.04 -5.92 -5.66
CA CYS A 113 -17.01 -4.86 -5.92
C CYS A 113 -16.28 -3.57 -6.32
N ASP A 114 -17.04 -2.55 -6.71
CA ASP A 114 -16.54 -1.24 -7.13
C ASP A 114 -15.56 -0.57 -6.13
N LYS A 115 -15.66 -0.87 -4.82
CA LYS A 115 -14.75 -0.38 -3.77
C LYS A 115 -13.51 -1.24 -3.52
N SER A 116 -13.41 -2.41 -4.17
CA SER A 116 -12.33 -3.37 -3.92
C SER A 116 -11.00 -2.87 -4.46
N VAL A 117 -9.95 -3.01 -3.64
CA VAL A 117 -8.56 -2.99 -4.08
C VAL A 117 -8.02 -4.41 -4.02
N ILE A 118 -7.72 -4.97 -5.19
CA ILE A 118 -7.34 -6.37 -5.32
C ILE A 118 -5.83 -6.51 -5.18
N VAL A 119 -5.38 -7.40 -4.31
CA VAL A 119 -3.97 -7.82 -4.28
C VAL A 119 -3.75 -8.91 -5.32
N ALA A 120 -2.76 -8.74 -6.21
CA ALA A 120 -2.53 -9.64 -7.33
C ALA A 120 -1.05 -9.89 -7.58
N LYS A 121 -0.71 -11.12 -7.97
CA LYS A 121 0.67 -11.45 -8.42
C LYS A 121 1.05 -10.77 -9.74
N ASN A 122 0.07 -10.45 -10.59
CA ASN A 122 0.29 -9.76 -11.86
C ASN A 122 -0.99 -9.01 -12.25
N SER A 123 -0.87 -7.72 -12.51
CA SER A 123 -1.98 -6.83 -12.87
C SER A 123 -2.64 -7.16 -14.22
N LYS A 124 -1.94 -7.85 -15.14
CA LYS A 124 -2.44 -8.18 -16.48
C LYS A 124 -3.69 -9.05 -16.48
N TYR A 125 -3.96 -9.75 -15.38
CA TYR A 125 -5.12 -10.63 -15.25
C TYR A 125 -6.41 -9.93 -14.79
N LEU A 126 -6.38 -8.60 -14.57
CA LEU A 126 -7.47 -7.88 -13.91
C LEU A 126 -8.14 -6.79 -14.74
N LYS A 127 -7.87 -6.73 -16.06
CA LYS A 127 -8.44 -5.74 -16.98
C LYS A 127 -9.98 -5.73 -17.07
N PHE A 128 -10.68 -6.68 -16.43
CA PHE A 128 -12.12 -6.87 -16.56
C PHE A 128 -12.88 -6.98 -15.23
N GLN A 129 -12.24 -6.68 -14.09
CA GLN A 129 -12.92 -6.70 -12.79
C GLN A 129 -13.45 -5.32 -12.44
N ASP A 130 -14.71 -5.28 -12.01
CA ASP A 130 -15.34 -4.09 -11.44
C ASP A 130 -14.73 -3.86 -10.04
N CYS A 131 -13.67 -3.06 -9.99
CA CYS A 131 -12.89 -2.78 -8.80
C CYS A 131 -12.29 -1.37 -8.82
N TYR A 132 -11.99 -0.84 -7.64
CA TYR A 132 -11.39 0.47 -7.48
C TYR A 132 -9.93 0.48 -7.95
N GLY A 133 -9.16 -0.55 -7.59
CA GLY A 133 -7.74 -0.62 -7.90
C GLY A 133 -7.12 -2.01 -7.77
N VAL A 134 -5.88 -2.11 -8.21
CA VAL A 134 -5.08 -3.34 -8.17
C VAL A 134 -3.71 -3.03 -7.58
N CYS A 135 -3.34 -3.75 -6.52
CA CYS A 135 -2.00 -3.75 -5.95
C CYS A 135 -1.21 -4.96 -6.46
N SER A 136 -0.05 -4.73 -7.05
CA SER A 136 0.76 -5.81 -7.61
C SER A 136 2.24 -5.44 -7.63
N ASP A 137 3.11 -6.46 -7.63
CA ASP A 137 4.54 -6.29 -7.87
C ASP A 137 4.84 -5.99 -9.35
N ASN A 138 3.88 -6.21 -10.26
CA ASN A 138 4.06 -5.99 -11.69
C ASN A 138 2.86 -5.29 -12.33
N LEU A 139 3.06 -4.03 -12.68
CA LEU A 139 2.08 -3.11 -13.27
C LEU A 139 2.32 -2.85 -14.77
N VAL A 140 3.46 -3.32 -15.31
CA VAL A 140 3.88 -3.16 -16.73
C VAL A 140 3.65 -4.45 -17.54
#